data_AF-A0A975NFE2-F1
#
_entry.id   AF-A0A975NFE2-F1
#
_cell.length_a   1.000
_cell.length_b   1.000
_cell.length_c   1.000
_cell.angle_alpha   90.00
_cell.angle_beta   90.00
_cell.angle_gamma   90.00
#
_symmetry.space_group_name_H-M   'P 1'
#
loop_
_entity.id
_entity.type
_entity.pdbx_description
1 polymer ?
#
loop_
_entity_poly.entity_id
_entity_poly.type
_entity_poly.pdbx_seq_one_letter_code
_entity_poly.pdbx_strand_id
1 'polypeptide(L)'
;MDFEFSSQHEQVRETVARFAAEEIAPLVAEAEETEVLPRELFRKWAALGLLGVRNPEADGGSGFDKISDCIVREELSRVCQAFASSWSAHTHPLTRAMRTSRYYVAMSASDPTADIPDMQHSSCLADQS
;
A
#
# COMPACT_ATOMS: atom_id res chain seq x y z
N MET A 1 -18.71 -16.40 -18.66
CA MET A 1 -17.78 -15.32 -18.25
C MET A 1 -17.53 -15.61 -16.81
N ASP A 2 -16.34 -16.09 -16.49
CA ASP A 2 -16.05 -16.71 -15.20
C ASP A 2 -15.29 -15.69 -14.37
N PHE A 3 -15.87 -15.30 -13.22
CA PHE A 3 -15.36 -14.26 -12.31
C PHE A 3 -14.79 -14.86 -11.02
N GLU A 4 -14.50 -16.16 -11.04
CA GLU A 4 -13.97 -16.88 -9.89
C GLU A 4 -12.54 -16.40 -9.58
N PHE A 5 -12.28 -16.20 -8.29
CA PHE A 5 -10.96 -15.85 -7.79
C PHE A 5 -10.02 -17.04 -7.87
N SER A 6 -8.74 -16.76 -8.12
CA SER A 6 -7.71 -17.80 -8.01
C SER A 6 -7.53 -18.23 -6.54
N SER A 7 -6.97 -19.42 -6.31
CA SER A 7 -6.65 -19.86 -4.94
C SER A 7 -5.69 -18.92 -4.21
N GLN A 8 -4.85 -18.18 -4.94
CA GLN A 8 -3.97 -17.15 -4.38
C GLN A 8 -4.77 -15.93 -3.93
N HIS A 9 -5.76 -15.51 -4.72
CA HIS A 9 -6.64 -14.38 -4.39
C HIS A 9 -7.47 -14.66 -3.13
N GLU A 10 -7.98 -15.88 -2.98
CA GLU A 10 -8.75 -16.26 -1.78
C GLU A 10 -7.86 -16.28 -0.53
N GLN A 11 -6.62 -16.76 -0.63
CA GLN A 11 -5.66 -16.71 0.48
C GLN A 11 -5.32 -15.28 0.91
N VAL A 12 -5.15 -14.37 -0.06
CA VAL A 12 -4.94 -12.95 0.22
C VAL A 12 -6.15 -12.37 0.94
N ARG A 13 -7.36 -12.66 0.45
CA ARG A 13 -8.61 -12.23 1.08
C ARG A 13 -8.69 -12.67 2.53
N GLU A 14 -8.55 -13.97 2.80
CA GLU A 14 -8.66 -14.52 4.17
C GLU A 14 -7.62 -13.91 5.12
N THR A 15 -6.38 -13.74 4.63
CA THR A 15 -5.30 -13.18 5.44
C THR A 15 -5.56 -11.72 5.80
N VAL A 16 -5.98 -10.90 4.82
CA VAL A 16 -6.27 -9.48 5.04
C VAL A 16 -7.53 -9.30 5.87
N ALA A 17 -8.57 -10.12 5.65
CA ALA A 17 -9.80 -10.08 6.42
C ALA A 17 -9.54 -10.37 7.90
N ARG A 18 -8.74 -11.41 8.20
CA ARG A 18 -8.33 -11.73 9.59
C ARG A 18 -7.54 -10.58 10.20
N PHE A 19 -6.55 -10.05 9.49
CA PHE A 19 -5.76 -8.91 9.96
C PHE A 19 -6.64 -7.68 10.23
N ALA A 20 -7.59 -7.38 9.34
CA ALA A 20 -8.49 -6.25 9.51
C ALA A 20 -9.40 -6.42 10.73
N ALA A 21 -9.92 -7.64 10.97
CA ALA A 21 -10.76 -7.93 12.13
C ALA A 21 -9.99 -7.90 13.46
N GLU A 22 -8.77 -8.44 13.50
CA GLU A 22 -8.00 -8.59 14.73
C GLU A 22 -7.23 -7.31 15.10
N GLU A 23 -6.61 -6.65 14.11
CA GLU A 23 -5.65 -5.57 14.36
C GLU A 23 -6.22 -4.19 14.06
N ILE A 24 -7.13 -4.08 13.08
CA ILE A 24 -7.66 -2.78 12.64
C ILE A 24 -8.93 -2.43 13.40
N ALA A 25 -9.90 -3.34 13.48
CA ALA A 25 -11.20 -3.11 14.11
C ALA A 25 -11.12 -2.51 15.53
N PRO A 26 -10.26 -2.98 16.46
CA PRO A 26 -10.20 -2.37 17.79
C PRO A 26 -9.62 -0.96 17.81
N LEU A 27 -8.82 -0.60 16.80
CA LEU A 27 -8.17 0.72 16.71
C LEU A 27 -9.08 1.80 16.10
N VAL A 28 -10.17 1.41 15.42
CA VAL A 28 -11.03 2.36 14.70
C VAL A 28 -11.68 3.35 15.66
N ALA A 29 -12.25 2.88 16.77
CA ALA A 29 -12.98 3.74 17.70
C ALA A 29 -12.09 4.84 18.30
N GLU A 30 -10.88 4.48 18.74
CA GLU A 30 -9.91 5.44 19.28
C GLU A 30 -9.40 6.39 18.20
N ALA A 31 -9.14 5.89 16.99
CA ALA A 31 -8.66 6.72 15.88
C ALA A 31 -9.72 7.71 15.38
N GLU A 32 -11.00 7.34 15.40
CA GLU A 32 -12.11 8.24 15.07
C GLU A 32 -12.30 9.31 16.14
N GLU A 33 -12.19 8.97 17.42
CA GLU A 33 -12.32 9.94 18.52
C GLU A 33 -11.14 10.93 18.58
N THR A 34 -9.93 10.45 18.31
CA THR A 34 -8.71 11.28 18.33
C THR A 34 -8.42 11.96 16.99
N GLU A 35 -9.13 11.58 15.92
CA GLU A 35 -8.87 11.97 14.53
C GLU A 35 -7.41 11.71 14.08
N VAL A 36 -6.71 10.77 14.74
CA VAL A 36 -5.31 10.47 14.49
C VAL A 36 -5.16 9.03 14.02
N LEU A 37 -4.49 8.86 12.88
CA LEU A 37 -4.16 7.54 12.38
C LEU A 37 -2.94 6.97 13.12
N PRO A 38 -3.04 5.80 13.77
CA PRO A 38 -1.95 5.24 14.56
C PRO A 38 -0.76 4.88 13.67
N ARG A 39 0.41 5.45 13.95
CA ARG A 39 1.64 5.21 13.18
C ARG A 39 2.09 3.75 13.17
N GLU A 40 1.79 3.01 14.24
CA GLU A 40 2.09 1.57 14.34
C GLU A 40 1.35 0.75 13.28
N LEU A 41 0.19 1.21 12.81
CA LEU A 41 -0.57 0.53 11.77
C LEU A 41 0.21 0.47 10.44
N PHE A 42 0.96 1.51 10.11
CA PHE A 42 1.85 1.49 8.94
C PHE A 42 2.96 0.44 9.06
N ARG A 43 3.50 0.22 10.26
CA ARG A 43 4.51 -0.83 10.47
C ARG A 43 3.90 -2.22 10.30
N LYS A 44 2.68 -2.44 10.79
CA LYS A 44 1.95 -3.70 10.59
C LYS A 44 1.67 -3.96 9.11
N TRP A 45 1.23 -2.94 8.37
CA TRP A 45 1.07 -3.02 6.91
C TRP A 45 2.39 -3.30 6.18
N ALA A 46 3.50 -2.69 6.61
CA ALA A 46 4.82 -2.96 6.06
C ALA A 46 5.26 -4.41 6.30
N ALA A 47 5.07 -4.93 7.52
CA ALA A 47 5.45 -6.29 7.90
C ALA A 47 4.67 -7.36 7.11
N LEU A 48 3.40 -7.06 6.75
CA LEU A 48 2.59 -7.92 5.88
C LEU A 48 2.85 -7.73 4.38
N GLY A 49 3.73 -6.80 3.99
CA GLY A 49 4.00 -6.51 2.58
C GLY A 49 2.87 -5.76 1.86
N LEU A 50 1.95 -5.15 2.61
CA LEU A 50 0.79 -4.43 2.05
C LEU A 50 1.15 -3.03 1.53
N LEU A 51 2.30 -2.47 1.90
CA LEU A 51 2.77 -1.17 1.38
C LEU A 51 3.39 -1.26 -0.01
N GLY A 52 3.69 -2.47 -0.47
CA GLY A 52 4.33 -2.75 -1.76
C GLY A 52 3.60 -3.81 -2.58
N VAL A 53 2.27 -3.95 -2.44
CA VAL A 53 1.49 -5.05 -3.04
C VAL A 53 1.82 -5.26 -4.51
N ARG A 54 1.88 -4.19 -5.31
CA ARG A 54 2.12 -4.28 -6.78
C ARG A 54 3.57 -4.09 -7.21
N ASN A 55 4.49 -3.85 -6.27
CA ASN A 55 5.89 -3.65 -6.60
C ASN A 55 6.59 -5.01 -6.80
N PRO A 56 7.58 -5.11 -7.69
CA PRO A 56 8.39 -6.31 -7.81
C PRO A 56 9.09 -6.66 -6.49
N GLU A 57 9.29 -7.95 -6.23
CA GLU A 57 10.03 -8.42 -5.05
C GLU A 57 11.46 -7.85 -4.99
N ALA A 58 12.08 -7.62 -6.16
CA ALA A 58 13.40 -7.00 -6.28
C ALA A 58 13.49 -5.59 -5.65
N ASP A 59 12.37 -4.88 -5.57
CA ASP A 59 12.28 -3.54 -4.98
C ASP A 59 11.70 -3.57 -3.55
N GLY A 60 11.57 -4.76 -2.95
CA GLY A 60 10.96 -4.95 -1.63
C GLY A 60 9.44 -4.94 -1.63
N GLY A 61 8.80 -5.15 -2.79
CA GLY A 61 7.36 -5.33 -2.92
C GLY A 61 6.92 -6.80 -2.84
N SER A 62 5.61 -7.03 -2.91
CA SER A 62 5.02 -8.37 -2.81
C SER A 62 4.65 -8.99 -4.16
N GLY A 63 4.88 -8.28 -5.27
CA GLY A 63 4.69 -8.80 -6.62
C GLY A 63 3.25 -9.20 -7.00
N PHE A 64 2.25 -8.83 -6.19
CA PHE A 64 0.86 -9.19 -6.41
C PHE A 64 0.22 -8.40 -7.55
N ASP A 65 -0.84 -8.98 -8.09
CA ASP A 65 -1.60 -8.44 -9.21
C ASP A 65 -2.64 -7.38 -8.79
N LYS A 66 -3.24 -6.72 -9.78
CA LYS A 66 -4.26 -5.70 -9.52
C LYS A 66 -5.52 -6.24 -8.83
N ILE A 67 -5.87 -7.51 -9.03
CA ILE A 67 -7.04 -8.11 -8.38
C ILE A 67 -6.76 -8.29 -6.88
N SER A 68 -5.57 -8.77 -6.51
CA SER A 68 -5.13 -8.83 -5.12
C SER A 68 -5.15 -7.45 -4.45
N ASP A 69 -4.69 -6.39 -5.13
CA ASP A 69 -4.77 -5.00 -4.64
C ASP A 69 -6.22 -4.54 -4.41
N CYS A 70 -7.15 -4.89 -5.29
CA CYS A 70 -8.58 -4.63 -5.10
C CYS A 70 -9.16 -5.39 -3.90
N ILE A 71 -8.79 -6.66 -3.73
CA ILE A 71 -9.22 -7.50 -2.60
C ILE A 71 -8.73 -6.92 -1.27
N VAL A 72 -7.45 -6.53 -1.20
CA VAL A 72 -6.88 -5.87 -0.01
C VAL A 72 -7.68 -4.62 0.33
N ARG A 73 -7.94 -3.77 -0.67
CA ARG A 73 -8.75 -2.57 -0.49
C ARG A 73 -10.15 -2.91 0.01
N GLU A 74 -10.82 -3.89 -0.59
CA GLU A 74 -12.17 -4.33 -0.20
C GLU A 74 -12.23 -4.72 1.28
N GLU A 75 -11.31 -5.59 1.73
CA GLU A 75 -11.31 -6.08 3.11
C GLU A 75 -10.94 -5.00 4.12
N LEU A 76 -10.01 -4.09 3.81
CA LEU A 76 -9.71 -2.93 4.66
C LEU A 76 -10.91 -1.98 4.75
N SER A 77 -11.57 -1.74 3.63
CA SER A 77 -12.75 -0.89 3.50
C SER A 77 -13.97 -1.41 4.28
N ARG A 78 -14.05 -2.71 4.55
CA ARG A 78 -15.11 -3.30 5.39
C ARG A 78 -15.01 -2.87 6.85
N VAL A 79 -13.81 -2.58 7.33
CA VAL A 79 -13.58 -2.14 8.71
C VAL A 79 -13.63 -0.62 8.81
N CYS A 80 -12.80 0.09 8.05
CA CYS A 80 -12.80 1.56 8.05
C CYS A 80 -12.32 2.13 6.71
N GLN A 81 -13.15 2.96 6.09
CA GLN A 81 -12.84 3.60 4.80
C GLN A 81 -11.69 4.62 4.90
N ALA A 82 -11.53 5.29 6.04
CA ALA A 82 -10.45 6.26 6.24
C ALA A 82 -9.09 5.54 6.17
N PHE A 83 -8.96 4.41 6.86
CA PHE A 83 -7.74 3.61 6.83
C PHE A 83 -7.45 3.00 5.46
N ALA A 84 -8.48 2.49 4.75
CA ALA A 84 -8.32 2.00 3.39
C ALA A 84 -7.86 3.11 2.42
N SER A 85 -8.37 4.32 2.59
CA SER A 85 -7.98 5.48 1.78
C SER A 85 -6.55 5.95 2.10
N SER A 86 -6.19 6.00 3.39
CA SER A 86 -4.81 6.28 3.81
C SER A 86 -3.85 5.23 3.25
N TRP A 87 -4.17 3.94 3.37
CA TRP A 87 -3.36 2.87 2.78
C TRP A 87 -3.19 3.06 1.26
N SER A 88 -4.28 3.27 0.51
CA SER A 88 -4.24 3.49 -0.94
C SER A 88 -3.39 4.70 -1.33
N ALA A 89 -3.47 5.79 -0.56
CA ALA A 89 -2.64 6.98 -0.75
C ALA A 89 -1.14 6.71 -0.53
N HIS A 90 -0.78 5.71 0.26
CA HIS A 90 0.62 5.32 0.45
C HIS A 90 1.08 4.30 -0.60
N THR A 91 0.23 3.35 -0.99
CA THR A 91 0.62 2.23 -1.87
C THR A 91 0.57 2.61 -3.36
N HIS A 92 -0.43 3.38 -3.80
CA HIS A 92 -0.69 3.61 -5.23
C HIS A 92 0.18 4.67 -5.91
N PRO A 93 0.35 5.90 -5.36
CA PRO A 93 1.26 6.87 -5.97
C PRO A 93 2.73 6.44 -5.81
N LEU A 94 3.05 5.68 -4.77
CA LEU A 94 4.41 5.22 -4.48
C LEU A 94 4.93 4.22 -5.52
N THR A 95 4.12 3.28 -6.02
CA THR A 95 4.53 2.40 -7.14
C THR A 95 4.88 3.19 -8.40
N ARG A 96 4.19 4.31 -8.67
CA ARG A 96 4.48 5.15 -9.85
C ARG A 96 5.68 6.06 -9.61
N ALA A 97 5.76 6.68 -8.43
CA ALA A 97 6.85 7.56 -8.07
C ALA A 97 8.18 6.81 -7.92
N MET A 98 8.19 5.62 -7.30
CA MET A 98 9.41 4.80 -7.17
C MET A 98 9.98 4.36 -8.52
N ARG A 99 9.12 3.96 -9.46
CA ARG A 99 9.56 3.60 -10.82
C ARG A 99 10.16 4.78 -11.58
N THR A 100 9.84 6.01 -11.17
CA THR A 100 10.37 7.25 -11.78
C THR A 100 11.48 7.88 -10.93
N SER A 101 11.62 7.50 -9.66
CA SER A 101 12.38 8.23 -8.66
C SER A 101 12.86 7.26 -7.59
N ARG A 102 14.18 7.05 -7.50
CA ARG A 102 14.91 6.14 -6.58
C ARG A 102 14.76 6.47 -5.06
N TYR A 103 13.70 7.14 -4.64
CA TYR A 103 13.68 7.87 -3.36
C TYR A 103 13.18 7.09 -2.15
N TYR A 104 12.59 5.89 -2.31
CA TYR A 104 12.02 5.21 -1.14
C TYR A 104 13.04 4.47 -0.26
N VAL A 105 14.21 4.10 -0.81
CA VAL A 105 15.32 3.58 0.02
C VAL A 105 15.78 4.64 1.02
N ALA A 106 15.63 5.93 0.70
CA ALA A 106 16.06 7.03 1.57
C ALA A 106 15.05 7.40 2.68
N MET A 107 13.79 6.96 2.62
CA MET A 107 12.77 7.34 3.62
C MET A 107 12.55 6.27 4.70
N SER A 108 12.93 5.02 4.42
CA SER A 108 12.95 3.93 5.41
C SER A 108 14.32 3.77 6.09
N ALA A 109 15.39 4.29 5.48
CA ALA A 109 16.71 4.42 6.10
C ALA A 109 16.87 5.85 6.66
N SER A 110 17.31 5.95 7.90
CA SER A 110 17.56 7.19 8.62
C SER A 110 18.79 7.93 8.09
N ASP A 111 18.81 8.39 6.83
CA ASP A 111 19.98 9.06 6.25
C ASP A 111 19.68 10.54 5.88
N PRO A 112 20.11 11.51 6.71
CA PRO A 112 19.83 12.94 6.52
C PRO A 112 20.66 13.62 5.40
N THR A 113 21.40 12.86 4.59
CA THR A 113 22.34 13.40 3.58
C THR A 113 22.05 12.95 2.14
N ALA A 114 20.88 12.38 1.87
CA ALA A 114 20.51 12.02 0.50
C ALA A 114 20.19 13.29 -0.31
N ASP A 115 21.21 13.81 -0.98
CA ASP A 115 21.18 14.94 -1.90
C ASP A 115 20.08 14.74 -2.95
N ILE A 116 19.13 15.68 -3.03
CA ILE A 116 17.94 15.62 -3.91
C ILE A 116 18.32 16.29 -5.23
N PRO A 117 18.53 15.57 -6.37
CA PRO A 117 18.86 16.25 -7.62
C PRO A 117 17.63 16.92 -8.22
N ASP A 118 17.86 18.11 -8.78
CA ASP A 118 16.85 19.04 -9.30
C ASP A 118 15.86 18.41 -10.30
N MET A 119 14.59 18.77 -10.07
CA MET A 119 13.41 18.21 -10.68
C MET A 119 13.15 18.83 -12.07
N GLN A 120 13.93 18.48 -13.09
CA GLN A 120 13.60 18.85 -14.47
C GLN A 120 12.63 17.83 -15.09
N HIS A 121 11.41 18.34 -15.35
CA HIS A 121 10.32 17.80 -16.18
C HIS A 121 10.64 16.52 -16.98
N SER A 122 10.25 15.37 -16.42
CA SER A 122 10.20 14.10 -17.15
C SER A 122 9.01 14.09 -18.11
N SER A 123 9.34 13.99 -19.40
CA SER A 123 8.53 14.03 -20.63
C SER A 123 7.62 12.81 -20.82
N CYS A 124 6.83 12.44 -19.81
CA CYS A 124 6.09 11.18 -19.81
C CYS A 124 4.68 11.22 -20.46
N LEU A 125 4.34 12.27 -21.20
CA LEU A 125 3.03 12.40 -21.90
C LEU A 125 3.02 11.85 -23.33
N ALA A 126 4.12 11.28 -23.83
CA ALA A 126 4.25 10.97 -25.25
C ALA A 126 3.79 9.56 -25.69
N ASP A 127 3.32 8.69 -24.80
CA ASP A 127 3.02 7.29 -25.16
C ASP A 127 1.55 6.90 -24.90
N GLN A 128 0.64 7.74 -25.37
CA GLN A 128 -0.76 7.40 -25.57
C GLN A 128 -1.13 7.69 -27.03
N SER A 129 -0.77 6.77 -27.93
CA SER A 129 -1.32 6.68 -29.29
C SER A 129 -1.62 5.23 -29.64
#